data_AF-A0A9P7C1Q3-F1
#
_entry.id   AF-A0A9P7C1Q3-F1
#
_cell.length_a   1.000
_cell.length_b   1.000
_cell.length_c   1.000
_cell.angle_alpha   90.00
_cell.angle_beta   90.00
_cell.angle_gamma   90.00
#
_symmetry.space_group_name_H-M   'P 1'
#
loop_
_entity.id
_entity.type
_entity.pdbx_description
1 polymer ?
#
loop_
_entity_poly.entity_id
_entity_poly.type
_entity_poly.pdbx_seq_one_letter_code
_entity_poly.pdbx_strand_id
1 'polypeptide(L)'
;MCNDNQPWAVNDNLAYGFAAAAISGGGESRWCCSCFELTFTSTSVAGKKMVIQVTNTGGDLGSSTGAHFDLQMPGGGVGIFNGCSKQWGAPNDGWGSRYGGISSASDCSSLPSALQAGS
;
A
#
# COMPACT_ATOMS: atom_id res chain seq x y z
N MET A 1 -3.01 11.40 2.58
CA MET A 1 -1.74 10.65 2.67
C MET A 1 -0.60 11.62 2.44
N CYS A 2 0.47 11.52 3.21
CA CYS A 2 1.65 12.38 3.05
C CYS A 2 2.64 11.76 2.07
N ASN A 3 3.51 12.58 1.44
CA ASN A 3 4.50 12.07 0.50
C ASN A 3 5.56 11.18 1.18
N ASP A 4 5.79 11.34 2.47
CA ASP A 4 6.69 10.50 3.26
C ASP A 4 6.06 9.17 3.74
N ASN A 5 4.78 8.93 3.44
CA ASN A 5 4.12 7.65 3.69
C ASN A 5 4.30 6.64 2.54
N GLN A 6 5.41 6.76 1.80
CA GLN A 6 5.80 5.83 0.74
C GLN A 6 6.65 4.68 1.33
N PRO A 7 6.66 3.49 0.71
CA PRO A 7 7.54 2.41 1.14
C PRO A 7 8.95 2.61 0.60
N TRP A 8 9.94 2.03 1.28
CA TRP A 8 11.33 2.06 0.84
C TRP A 8 12.08 0.80 1.24
N ALA A 9 13.08 0.43 0.43
CA ALA A 9 13.98 -0.66 0.76
C ALA A 9 15.06 -0.17 1.74
N VAL A 10 15.27 -0.94 2.82
CA VAL A 10 16.43 -0.80 3.71
C VAL A 10 17.62 -1.55 3.13
N ASN A 11 17.36 -2.74 2.58
CA ASN A 11 18.29 -3.56 1.82
C ASN A 11 17.48 -4.56 0.95
N ASP A 12 18.16 -5.48 0.27
CA ASP A 12 17.54 -6.45 -0.63
C ASP A 12 16.48 -7.36 0.04
N ASN A 13 16.53 -7.53 1.37
CA ASN A 13 15.67 -8.46 2.11
C ASN A 13 14.70 -7.76 3.08
N LEU A 14 14.81 -6.45 3.27
CA LEU A 14 14.00 -5.69 4.22
C LEU A 14 13.53 -4.37 3.61
N ALA A 15 12.22 -4.13 3.66
CA ALA A 15 11.60 -2.85 3.33
C ALA A 15 10.77 -2.33 4.50
N TYR A 16 10.58 -1.02 4.59
CA TYR A 16 9.64 -0.38 5.50
C TYR A 16 8.52 0.31 4.71
N GLY A 17 7.37 0.54 5.35
CA GLY A 17 6.29 1.29 4.73
C GLY A 17 5.03 1.37 5.60
N PHE A 18 3.90 1.53 4.92
CA PHE A 18 2.61 1.79 5.54
C PHE A 18 1.52 0.93 4.92
N ALA A 19 0.45 0.67 5.64
CA ALA A 19 -0.66 -0.13 5.14
C ALA A 19 -2.01 0.33 5.69
N ALA A 20 -3.07 0.02 4.96
CA ALA A 20 -4.38 -0.17 5.57
C ALA A 20 -4.49 -1.62 6.07
N ALA A 21 -5.14 -1.85 7.21
CA ALA A 21 -5.31 -3.21 7.72
C ALA A 21 -6.74 -3.52 8.15
N ALA A 22 -7.08 -4.80 8.11
CA ALA A 22 -8.25 -5.38 8.76
C ALA A 22 -7.83 -6.70 9.41
N ILE A 23 -7.89 -6.78 10.74
CA ILE A 23 -7.38 -7.93 11.50
C ILE A 23 -8.54 -8.54 12.29
N SER A 24 -8.78 -9.84 12.11
CA SER A 24 -9.85 -10.55 12.82
C SER A 24 -9.68 -10.48 14.34
N GLY A 25 -10.79 -10.41 15.07
CA GLY A 25 -10.80 -10.36 16.54
C GLY A 25 -10.35 -9.02 17.14
N GLY A 26 -10.40 -7.93 16.36
CA GLY A 26 -10.06 -6.59 16.81
C GLY A 26 -10.84 -5.50 16.09
N GLY A 27 -10.57 -4.25 16.49
CA GLY A 27 -11.03 -3.05 15.82
C GLY A 27 -9.87 -2.05 15.68
N GLU A 28 -10.17 -0.87 15.14
CA GLU A 28 -9.17 0.17 14.86
C GLU A 28 -8.29 0.52 16.06
N SER A 29 -8.87 0.55 17.26
CA SER A 29 -8.14 0.82 18.51
C SER A 29 -7.00 -0.17 18.79
N ARG A 30 -7.00 -1.34 18.15
CA ARG A 30 -5.99 -2.37 18.31
C ARG A 30 -4.86 -2.26 17.29
N TRP A 31 -5.14 -1.87 16.05
CA TRP A 31 -4.14 -1.86 14.99
C TRP A 31 -3.68 -0.48 14.57
N CYS A 32 -4.49 0.58 14.74
CA CYS A 32 -4.09 1.91 14.34
C CYS A 32 -2.77 2.29 15.00
N CYS A 33 -1.84 2.79 14.18
CA CYS A 33 -0.48 3.18 14.52
C CYS A 33 0.44 2.04 14.99
N SER A 34 -0.04 0.80 15.06
CA SER A 34 0.78 -0.37 15.39
C SER A 34 1.66 -0.75 14.21
N CYS A 35 2.83 -1.33 14.53
CA CYS A 35 3.75 -1.86 13.54
C CYS A 35 3.72 -3.39 13.50
N PHE A 36 3.85 -3.96 12.30
CA PHE A 36 3.91 -5.41 12.08
C PHE A 36 5.09 -5.72 11.16
N GLU A 37 5.84 -6.78 11.47
CA GLU A 37 6.79 -7.37 10.54
C GLU A 37 6.07 -8.45 9.73
N LEU A 38 5.95 -8.23 8.43
CA LEU A 38 5.43 -9.19 7.47
C LEU A 38 6.59 -9.99 6.89
N THR A 39 6.44 -11.32 6.82
CA THR A 39 7.32 -12.18 6.02
C THR A 39 6.49 -12.74 4.87
N PHE A 40 6.89 -12.45 3.63
CA PHE A 40 6.16 -12.92 2.46
C PHE A 40 6.35 -14.43 2.28
N THR A 41 5.27 -15.15 2.00
CA THR A 41 5.29 -16.62 1.89
C THR A 41 5.13 -17.13 0.46
N SER A 42 4.87 -16.24 -0.51
CA SER A 42 4.62 -16.58 -1.91
C SER A 42 5.08 -15.46 -2.85
N THR A 43 4.95 -15.68 -4.17
CA THR A 43 5.41 -14.80 -5.27
C THR A 43 6.94 -14.68 -5.39
N SER A 44 7.43 -13.74 -6.20
CA SER A 44 8.87 -13.49 -6.41
C SER A 44 9.59 -12.89 -5.19
N VAL A 45 8.85 -12.43 -4.18
CA VAL A 45 9.41 -11.83 -2.95
C VAL A 45 9.29 -12.74 -1.72
N ALA A 46 8.95 -14.01 -1.89
CA ALA A 46 8.88 -14.97 -0.78
C ALA A 46 10.19 -14.99 0.03
N GLY A 47 10.08 -14.99 1.37
CA GLY A 47 11.19 -14.92 2.31
C GLY A 47 11.67 -13.50 2.64
N LYS A 48 11.36 -12.50 1.81
CA LYS A 48 11.64 -11.10 2.14
C LYS A 48 10.71 -10.60 3.25
N LYS A 49 11.16 -9.55 3.94
CA LYS A 49 10.45 -8.94 5.06
C LYS A 49 10.04 -7.51 4.77
N MET A 50 8.89 -7.11 5.31
CA MET A 50 8.45 -5.72 5.31
C MET A 50 7.92 -5.33 6.69
N VAL A 51 8.46 -4.27 7.30
CA VAL A 51 7.87 -3.70 8.51
C VAL A 51 6.94 -2.57 8.10
N ILE A 52 5.68 -2.69 8.49
CA ILE A 52 4.65 -1.68 8.17
C ILE A 52 4.13 -1.02 9.42
N GLN A 53 3.72 0.24 9.32
CA GLN A 53 2.80 0.87 10.26
C GLN A 53 1.39 0.92 9.67
N VAL A 54 0.38 0.56 10.46
CA VAL A 54 -1.01 0.67 10.03
C VAL A 54 -1.50 2.11 10.22
N THR A 55 -1.87 2.77 9.12
CA THR A 55 -2.33 4.17 9.12
C THR A 55 -3.76 4.34 8.64
N ASN A 56 -4.41 3.26 8.23
CA ASN A 56 -5.79 3.25 7.76
C ASN A 56 -6.44 1.88 8.03
N THR A 57 -7.77 1.82 7.94
CA THR A 57 -8.54 0.57 8.01
C THR A 57 -9.07 0.22 6.63
N GLY A 58 -8.88 -1.03 6.21
CA GLY A 58 -9.46 -1.58 4.98
C GLY A 58 -10.85 -2.18 5.24
N GLY A 59 -11.80 -1.97 4.33
CA GLY A 59 -13.18 -2.43 4.51
C GLY A 59 -13.50 -3.83 3.98
N ASP A 60 -12.67 -4.40 3.08
CA ASP A 60 -13.23 -5.30 2.06
C ASP A 60 -12.80 -6.77 2.09
N LEU A 61 -11.70 -7.20 2.73
CA LEU A 61 -11.22 -8.58 2.52
C LEU A 61 -10.62 -9.21 3.79
N GLY A 62 -10.99 -10.47 4.09
CA GLY A 62 -10.22 -11.38 4.96
C GLY A 62 -10.58 -11.46 6.46
N SER A 63 -11.61 -10.76 6.94
CA SER A 63 -11.87 -10.60 8.39
C SER A 63 -12.47 -11.81 9.13
N SER A 64 -12.93 -12.85 8.41
CA SER A 64 -13.57 -14.00 9.07
C SER A 64 -12.57 -14.91 9.81
N THR A 65 -11.31 -15.02 9.33
CA THR A 65 -10.30 -15.89 9.97
C THR A 65 -8.85 -15.39 9.87
N GLY A 66 -8.58 -14.19 9.34
CA GLY A 66 -7.22 -13.73 9.09
C GLY A 66 -6.97 -12.24 9.28
N ALA A 67 -5.83 -11.80 8.73
CA ALA A 67 -5.44 -10.41 8.64
C ALA A 67 -5.23 -10.06 7.17
N HIS A 68 -5.76 -8.91 6.75
CA HIS A 68 -5.53 -8.33 5.44
C HIS A 68 -4.73 -7.04 5.60
N PHE A 69 -3.68 -6.89 4.81
CA PHE A 69 -2.85 -5.69 4.75
C PHE A 69 -2.82 -5.19 3.32
N ASP A 70 -3.34 -3.99 3.09
CA ASP A 70 -3.28 -3.28 1.82
C ASP A 70 -2.08 -2.32 1.87
N LEU A 71 -1.01 -2.67 1.16
CA LEU A 71 0.27 -1.97 1.24
C LEU A 71 0.21 -0.66 0.45
N GLN A 72 0.56 0.45 1.10
CA GLN A 72 0.54 1.76 0.49
C GLN A 72 1.73 1.93 -0.46
N MET A 73 1.52 1.67 -1.75
CA MET A 73 2.47 1.92 -2.84
C MET A 73 1.81 2.86 -3.86
N PRO A 74 2.37 4.06 -4.13
CA PRO A 74 1.85 4.90 -5.20
C PRO A 74 1.83 4.15 -6.53
N GLY A 75 0.79 4.39 -7.33
CA GLY A 75 0.60 3.66 -8.58
C GLY A 75 -0.01 2.27 -8.41
N GLY A 76 -0.24 1.75 -7.19
CA GLY A 76 -0.88 0.43 -6.95
C GLY A 76 -2.40 0.37 -7.16
N GLY A 77 -3.03 1.49 -7.56
CA GLY A 77 -4.47 1.61 -7.80
C GLY A 77 -5.19 2.40 -6.70
N VAL A 78 -6.20 3.17 -7.10
CA VAL A 78 -6.99 4.03 -6.18
C VAL A 78 -8.12 3.26 -5.48
N GLY A 79 -8.50 2.11 -6.03
CA GLY A 79 -9.58 1.27 -5.52
C GLY A 79 -10.93 1.98 -5.49
N ILE A 80 -11.65 1.82 -4.38
CA ILE A 80 -13.01 2.36 -4.20
C ILE A 80 -13.00 3.89 -4.29
N PHE A 81 -12.03 4.57 -3.67
CA PHE A 81 -12.00 6.03 -3.51
C PHE A 81 -10.84 6.67 -4.26
N ASN A 82 -11.10 7.67 -5.11
CA ASN A 82 -10.05 8.38 -5.85
C ASN A 82 -9.84 9.82 -5.35
N GLY A 83 -9.06 9.97 -4.29
CA GLY A 83 -8.56 11.28 -3.83
C GLY A 83 -7.46 11.87 -4.72
N CYS A 84 -6.74 11.04 -5.48
CA CYS A 84 -5.65 11.45 -6.36
C CYS A 84 -6.11 12.38 -7.49
N SER A 85 -7.34 12.22 -7.97
CA SER A 85 -7.97 13.13 -8.93
C SER A 85 -8.01 14.57 -8.44
N LYS A 86 -8.32 14.79 -7.16
CA LYS A 86 -8.40 16.12 -6.55
C LYS A 86 -7.03 16.68 -6.16
N GLN A 87 -6.13 15.83 -5.67
CA GLN A 87 -4.82 16.25 -5.19
C GLN A 87 -3.82 16.50 -6.33
N TRP A 88 -3.86 15.64 -7.36
CA TRP A 88 -2.82 15.57 -8.40
C TRP A 88 -3.38 15.61 -9.83
N GLY A 89 -4.70 15.78 -10.00
CA GLY A 89 -5.31 15.74 -11.33
C GLY A 89 -5.22 14.37 -12.00
N ALA A 90 -5.10 13.29 -11.21
CA ALA A 90 -5.05 11.93 -11.75
C ALA A 90 -6.34 11.58 -12.52
N PRO A 91 -6.28 10.66 -13.50
CA PRO A 91 -7.47 10.16 -14.19
C PRO A 91 -8.51 9.57 -13.23
N ASN A 92 -9.74 9.36 -13.73
CA ASN A 92 -10.86 8.85 -12.92
C ASN A 92 -10.57 7.49 -12.25
N ASP A 93 -9.76 6.65 -12.89
CA ASP A 93 -9.33 5.35 -12.37
C ASP A 93 -7.91 5.36 -11.75
N GLY A 94 -7.29 6.54 -11.62
CA GLY A 94 -5.88 6.67 -11.22
C GLY A 94 -4.92 6.59 -12.41
N TRP A 95 -3.62 6.41 -12.14
CA TRP A 95 -2.57 6.37 -13.19
C TRP A 95 -2.49 5.05 -13.97
N GLY A 96 -3.34 4.08 -13.65
CA GLY A 96 -3.44 2.80 -14.33
C GLY A 96 -4.82 2.19 -14.10
N SER A 97 -4.87 0.87 -13.88
CA SER A 97 -6.12 0.20 -13.52
C SER A 97 -6.65 0.68 -12.18
N ARG A 98 -7.97 0.83 -12.05
CA ARG A 98 -8.59 1.25 -10.79
C ARG A 98 -8.16 0.40 -9.59
N TYR A 99 -8.07 -0.91 -9.80
CA TYR A 99 -7.53 -1.88 -8.86
C TYR A 99 -6.28 -2.50 -9.47
N GLY A 100 -5.15 -2.43 -8.77
CA GLY A 100 -3.85 -2.93 -9.26
C GLY A 100 -2.98 -1.90 -9.99
N GLY A 101 -3.58 -0.80 -10.47
CA GLY A 101 -2.82 0.37 -10.88
C GLY A 101 -1.96 0.21 -12.13
N ILE A 102 -0.77 0.79 -12.12
CA ILE A 102 0.18 0.74 -13.23
C ILE A 102 0.71 -0.68 -13.46
N SER A 103 1.20 -0.98 -14.67
CA SER A 103 1.57 -2.35 -15.06
C SER A 103 3.04 -2.52 -15.40
N SER A 104 3.80 -1.43 -15.44
CA SER A 104 5.23 -1.43 -15.70
C SER A 104 5.95 -0.34 -14.91
N ALA A 105 7.24 -0.55 -14.60
CA ALA A 105 8.05 0.46 -13.94
C ALA A 105 8.21 1.75 -14.76
N SER A 106 8.10 1.67 -16.10
CA SER A 106 8.11 2.87 -16.95
C SER A 106 6.89 3.77 -16.73
N ASP A 107 5.76 3.21 -16.30
CA ASP A 107 4.54 3.96 -16.02
C ASP A 107 4.71 4.87 -14.78
N CYS A 108 5.70 4.61 -13.91
CA CYS A 108 6.05 5.47 -12.77
C CYS A 108 6.33 6.91 -13.21
N SER A 109 6.83 7.11 -14.43
CA SER A 109 7.06 8.45 -15.00
C SER A 109 5.78 9.29 -15.16
N SER A 110 4.60 8.67 -15.18
CA SER A 110 3.31 9.36 -15.27
C SER A 110 2.79 9.88 -13.92
N LEU A 111 3.36 9.40 -12.81
CA LEU A 111 3.03 9.88 -11.47
C LEU A 111 3.73 11.20 -11.16
N PRO A 112 3.19 12.03 -10.24
CA PRO A 112 3.89 13.19 -9.71
C PRO A 112 5.29 12.81 -9.21
N SER A 113 6.30 13.65 -9.46
CA SER A 113 7.70 13.39 -9.08
C SER A 113 7.86 13.03 -7.59
N ALA A 114 7.04 13.63 -6.73
CA ALA A 114 7.02 13.35 -5.30
C ALA A 114 6.61 11.91 -4.93
N LEU A 115 5.96 11.17 -5.84
CA LEU A 115 5.43 9.82 -5.61
C LEU A 115 6.21 8.72 -6.35
N GLN A 116 7.17 9.08 -7.20
CA GLN A 116 7.87 8.10 -8.05
C GLN A 116 8.83 7.21 -7.26
N ALA A 117 9.36 7.69 -6.13
CA ALA A 117 10.33 6.93 -5.34
C ALA A 117 9.73 5.68 -4.67
N GLY A 118 8.44 5.70 -4.36
CA GLY A 118 7.73 4.56 -3.76
C GLY A 118 6.99 3.67 -4.75
N SER A 119 7.10 3.93 -6.06
CA SER A 119 6.38 3.24 -7.14
C SER A 119 7.25 2.22 -7.87
#